data_AF-A0A529MC14-F1
#
_entry.id   AF-A0A529MC14-F1
#
_cell.length_a   1.000
_cell.length_b   1.000
_cell.length_c   1.000
_cell.angle_alpha   90.00
_cell.angle_beta   90.00
_cell.angle_gamma   90.00
#
_symmetry.space_group_name_H-M   'P 1'
#
loop_
_entity.id
_entity.type
_entity.pdbx_description
1 polymer ?
#
loop_
_entity_poly.entity_id
_entity_poly.type
_entity_poly.pdbx_seq_one_letter_code
_entity_poly.pdbx_strand_id
1 'polypeptide(L)'
;MSKNQDRGFWNAAQKHLIRYGGSFEPAIIERAAGSFVYDADDKPILDFTSGQMSALLGHSHPRIVSTVSRQVGQVAHLFSGMLSRPVVELAVRLAALAPGLDRVL
;
A
#
# COMPACT_ATOMS: atom_id res chain seq x y z
N MET A 1 -24.81 17.52 1.93
CA MET A 1 -24.68 16.53 0.84
C MET A 1 -23.36 15.81 1.07
N SER A 2 -23.32 14.49 0.97
CA SER A 2 -22.10 13.72 1.22
C SER A 2 -21.03 14.07 0.19
N LYS A 3 -19.79 14.27 0.61
CA LYS A 3 -18.65 14.50 -0.28
C LYS A 3 -18.32 13.28 -1.14
N ASN A 4 -18.75 12.09 -0.71
CA ASN A 4 -18.67 10.86 -1.52
C ASN A 4 -19.50 10.94 -2.82
N GLN A 5 -20.36 11.95 -3.00
CA GLN A 5 -21.18 12.13 -4.20
C GLN A 5 -20.57 13.11 -5.22
N ASP A 6 -19.27 13.41 -5.14
CA ASP A 6 -18.59 14.28 -6.10
C ASP A 6 -18.79 13.79 -7.56
N ARG A 7 -19.63 14.51 -8.29
CA ARG A 7 -19.97 14.20 -9.68
C ARG A 7 -18.76 14.30 -10.60
N GLY A 8 -17.86 15.24 -10.36
CA GLY A 8 -16.64 15.40 -11.14
C GLY A 8 -15.76 14.16 -11.01
N PHE A 9 -15.55 13.69 -9.77
CA PHE A 9 -14.80 12.48 -9.47
C PHE A 9 -15.41 11.25 -10.17
N TRP A 10 -16.71 10.99 -9.98
CA TRP A 10 -17.34 9.79 -10.55
C TRP A 10 -17.45 9.81 -12.07
N ASN A 11 -17.69 10.98 -12.68
CA ASN A 11 -17.68 11.11 -14.14
C ASN A 11 -16.29 10.82 -14.72
N ALA A 12 -15.23 11.31 -14.06
CA ALA A 12 -13.86 11.02 -14.47
C ALA A 12 -13.54 9.54 -14.32
N ALA A 13 -13.91 8.93 -13.18
CA ALA A 13 -13.73 7.50 -12.94
C ALA A 13 -14.42 6.66 -14.02
N GLN A 14 -15.68 6.95 -14.36
CA GLN A 14 -16.43 6.23 -15.39
C GLN A 14 -15.82 6.39 -16.78
N LYS A 15 -15.34 7.60 -17.12
CA LYS A 15 -14.80 7.90 -18.44
C LYS A 15 -13.40 7.32 -18.67
N HIS A 16 -12.58 7.26 -17.62
CA HIS A 16 -11.15 7.04 -17.75
C HIS A 16 -10.63 5.74 -17.10
N LEU A 17 -11.43 5.03 -16.30
CA LEU A 17 -10.99 3.77 -15.68
C LEU A 17 -11.51 2.54 -16.43
N ILE A 18 -10.62 1.57 -16.65
CA ILE A 18 -10.97 0.23 -17.13
C ILE A 18 -11.51 -0.58 -15.95
N ARG A 19 -12.61 -1.30 -16.15
CA ARG A 19 -13.13 -2.27 -15.16
C ARG A 19 -12.38 -3.59 -15.28
N TYR A 20 -11.95 -4.13 -14.15
CA TYR A 20 -11.11 -5.33 -14.07
C TYR A 20 -11.71 -6.46 -13.21
N GLY A 21 -13.02 -6.40 -12.96
CA GLY A 21 -13.76 -7.34 -12.11
C GLY A 21 -14.43 -6.65 -10.93
N GLY A 22 -15.56 -7.20 -10.47
CA GLY A 22 -16.35 -6.60 -9.38
C GLY A 22 -16.98 -5.25 -9.73
N SER A 23 -17.33 -4.48 -8.69
CA SER A 23 -17.77 -3.08 -8.76
C SER A 23 -16.91 -2.24 -7.82
N PHE A 24 -16.72 -0.95 -8.15
CA PHE A 24 -16.10 -0.02 -7.20
C PHE A 24 -17.07 0.30 -6.07
N GLU A 25 -16.54 0.40 -4.85
CA GLU A 25 -17.31 0.85 -3.70
C GLU A 25 -17.75 2.31 -3.88
N PRO A 26 -18.99 2.68 -3.52
CA PRO A 26 -19.52 4.04 -3.68
C PRO A 26 -19.04 4.98 -2.57
N ALA A 27 -17.73 4.97 -2.28
CA ALA A 27 -17.07 5.82 -1.30
C ALA A 27 -15.74 6.33 -1.86
N ILE A 28 -15.39 7.57 -1.54
CA ILE A 28 -14.12 8.19 -1.92
C ILE A 28 -13.22 8.11 -0.70
N ILE A 29 -12.21 7.24 -0.70
CA ILE A 29 -11.29 7.08 0.42
C ILE A 29 -10.20 8.17 0.37
N GLU A 30 -10.12 9.01 1.40
CA GLU A 30 -9.19 10.15 1.45
C GLU A 30 -7.98 9.91 2.36
N ARG A 31 -8.10 9.05 3.38
CA ARG A 31 -6.98 8.68 4.26
C ARG A 31 -7.14 7.28 4.84
N ALA A 32 -6.04 6.72 5.34
CA ALA A 32 -6.01 5.43 6.02
C ALA A 32 -4.95 5.39 7.12
N ALA A 33 -5.30 4.83 8.28
CA ALA A 33 -4.40 4.71 9.44
C ALA A 33 -4.79 3.53 10.33
N GLY A 34 -3.81 2.71 10.72
CA GLY A 34 -4.04 1.52 11.53
C GLY A 34 -5.02 0.56 10.86
N SER A 35 -6.05 0.13 11.57
CA SER A 35 -7.09 -0.76 11.02
C SER A 35 -8.23 -0.04 10.33
N PHE A 36 -8.11 1.26 10.03
CA PHE A 36 -9.20 2.05 9.46
C PHE A 36 -8.82 2.75 8.17
N VAL A 37 -9.78 2.80 7.25
CA VAL A 37 -9.81 3.75 6.13
C VAL A 37 -10.90 4.78 6.40
N TYR A 38 -10.79 5.96 5.79
CA TYR A 38 -11.71 7.06 6.03
C TYR A 38 -12.17 7.62 4.69
N ASP A 39 -13.48 7.75 4.55
CA ASP A 39 -14.09 8.31 3.35
C ASP A 39 -13.99 9.84 3.31
N ALA A 40 -14.53 10.47 2.26
CA ALA A 40 -14.47 11.92 2.07
C ALA A 40 -15.30 12.72 3.10
N ASP A 41 -16.19 12.06 3.83
CA ASP A 41 -16.92 12.64 4.96
C ASP A 41 -16.20 12.38 6.30
N ASP A 42 -14.96 11.90 6.27
CA ASP A 42 -14.12 11.51 7.40
C ASP A 42 -14.68 10.34 8.23
N LYS A 43 -15.61 9.56 7.67
CA LYS A 43 -16.22 8.42 8.36
C LYS A 43 -15.20 7.28 8.44
N PRO A 44 -14.88 6.77 9.66
CA PRO A 44 -14.02 5.61 9.80
C PRO A 44 -14.74 4.35 9.33
N ILE A 45 -14.06 3.55 8.52
CA ILE A 45 -14.47 2.22 8.07
C ILE A 45 -13.41 1.26 8.57
N LEU A 46 -13.83 0.28 9.40
CA LEU A 46 -12.96 -0.79 9.85
C LEU A 46 -12.54 -1.62 8.65
N ASP A 47 -11.25 -1.63 8.36
CA ASP A 47 -10.67 -2.49 7.34
C ASP A 47 -10.40 -3.87 7.96
N PHE A 48 -11.36 -4.76 7.77
CA PHE A 48 -11.28 -6.12 8.29
C PHE A 48 -10.68 -7.11 7.28
N THR A 49 -10.14 -6.61 6.17
CA THR A 49 -9.48 -7.39 5.12
C THR A 49 -8.01 -7.02 4.96
N SER A 50 -7.50 -6.03 5.71
CA SER A 50 -6.14 -5.49 5.55
C SER A 50 -5.88 -5.01 4.11
N GLY A 51 -6.82 -4.23 3.57
CA GLY A 51 -6.85 -3.80 2.18
C GLY A 51 -7.15 -4.98 1.27
N GLN A 52 -6.31 -5.16 0.24
CA GLN A 52 -6.30 -6.39 -0.55
C GLN A 52 -5.41 -7.44 0.14
N MET A 53 -5.82 -7.86 1.35
CA MET A 53 -5.20 -8.94 2.12
C MET A 53 -3.69 -8.76 2.40
N SER A 54 -3.20 -7.52 2.51
CA SER A 54 -1.76 -7.21 2.48
C SER A 54 -1.25 -6.33 3.64
N ALA A 55 -2.07 -5.42 4.17
CA ALA A 55 -1.66 -4.45 5.18
C ALA A 55 -1.56 -5.05 6.60
N LEU A 56 -0.67 -6.04 6.79
CA LEU A 56 -0.51 -6.79 8.04
C LEU A 56 -0.19 -5.92 9.27
N LEU A 57 0.50 -4.79 9.08
CA LEU A 57 0.85 -3.84 10.13
C LEU A 57 -0.17 -2.69 10.24
N GLY A 58 -1.28 -2.77 9.52
CA GLY A 58 -2.22 -1.67 9.32
C GLY A 58 -1.73 -0.61 8.34
N HIS A 59 -2.64 0.28 7.98
CA HIS A 59 -2.40 1.40 7.07
C HIS A 59 -1.46 2.43 7.69
N SER A 60 -0.56 2.98 6.88
CA SER A 60 0.31 4.10 7.25
C SER A 60 1.12 3.88 8.53
N HIS A 61 1.53 2.64 8.82
CA HIS A 61 2.31 2.32 10.02
C HIS A 61 3.59 3.19 10.10
N PRO A 62 3.87 3.89 11.21
CA PRO A 62 4.92 4.92 11.27
C PRO A 62 6.33 4.44 10.89
N ARG A 63 6.67 3.19 11.22
CA ARG A 63 7.95 2.57 10.82
C ARG A 63 8.07 2.31 9.32
N ILE A 64 6.96 2.02 8.64
CA ILE A 64 6.94 1.82 7.18
C ILE A 64 7.09 3.18 6.51
N VAL A 65 6.27 4.16 6.90
CA VAL A 65 6.33 5.54 6.35
C VAL A 65 7.75 6.11 6.46
N SER A 66 8.32 6.12 7.66
CA SER A 66 9.68 6.63 7.88
C SER A 66 10.77 5.90 7.09
N THR A 67 10.65 4.57 6.92
CA THR A 67 11.62 3.78 6.16
C THR A 67 11.51 4.05 4.66
N VAL A 68 10.29 4.09 4.11
CA VAL A 68 10.04 4.39 2.70
C VAL A 68 10.51 5.80 2.37
N SER A 69 10.10 6.81 3.15
CA SER A 69 10.51 8.21 2.92
C SER A 69 12.04 8.36 2.93
N ARG A 70 12.74 7.70 3.86
CA ARG A 70 14.20 7.73 3.91
C ARG A 70 14.83 7.07 2.70
N GLN A 71 14.39 5.87 2.32
CA GLN A 71 14.99 5.12 1.22
C GLN A 71 14.74 5.76 -0.14
N VAL A 72 13.56 6.35 -0.36
CA VAL A 72 13.25 7.10 -1.59
C VAL A 72 14.20 8.28 -1.78
N GLY A 73 14.60 8.95 -0.70
CA GLY A 73 15.60 10.02 -0.73
C GLY A 73 17.06 9.55 -0.87
N GLN A 74 17.32 8.25 -0.85
CA GLN A 74 18.67 7.67 -0.90
C GLN A 74 18.87 6.77 -2.11
N VAL A 75 18.27 5.57 -2.11
CA VAL A 75 18.41 4.55 -3.14
C VAL A 75 17.04 3.94 -3.39
N ALA A 76 16.27 4.55 -4.29
CA ALA A 76 14.93 4.07 -4.65
C ALA A 76 14.98 2.95 -5.71
N HIS A 77 15.89 3.04 -6.67
CA HIS A 77 16.00 2.14 -7.81
C HIS A 77 17.44 2.08 -8.32
N LEU A 78 17.86 0.92 -8.84
CA LEU A 78 19.19 0.65 -9.37
C LEU A 78 19.09 -0.26 -10.60
N PHE A 79 20.15 -0.27 -11.42
CA PHE A 79 20.37 -1.33 -12.39
C PHE A 79 20.50 -2.69 -11.69
N SER A 80 19.87 -3.75 -12.22
CA SER A 80 19.79 -5.07 -11.58
C SER A 80 21.14 -5.76 -11.31
N GLY A 81 22.23 -5.31 -11.94
CA GLY A 81 23.59 -5.79 -11.65
C GLY A 81 24.25 -5.11 -10.45
N MET A 82 23.63 -4.11 -9.84
CA MET A 82 24.16 -3.38 -8.69
C MET A 82 23.54 -3.90 -7.39
N LEU A 83 24.35 -4.04 -6.35
CA LEU A 83 23.90 -4.43 -5.03
C LEU A 83 23.74 -3.22 -4.11
N SER A 84 22.81 -3.31 -3.18
CA SER A 84 22.59 -2.34 -2.10
C SER A 84 22.47 -3.04 -0.76
N ARG A 85 22.77 -2.31 0.33
CA ARG A 85 22.66 -2.86 1.69
C ARG A 85 21.26 -3.41 2.00
N PRO A 86 20.14 -2.70 1.68
CA PRO A 86 18.80 -3.22 1.94
C PRO A 86 18.51 -4.56 1.25
N VAL A 87 19.03 -4.79 0.03
CA VAL A 87 18.84 -6.05 -0.70
C VAL A 87 19.54 -7.21 0.03
N VAL A 88 20.82 -7.06 0.34
CA VAL A 88 21.60 -8.13 1.00
C VAL A 88 21.09 -8.39 2.42
N GLU A 89 20.75 -7.34 3.17
CA GLU A 89 20.19 -7.48 4.51
C GLU A 89 18.84 -8.21 4.53
N LEU A 90 17.97 -7.94 3.54
CA LEU A 90 16.70 -8.66 3.41
C LEU A 90 16.92 -10.12 3.05
N ALA A 91 17.84 -10.43 2.13
CA ALA A 91 18.17 -11.80 1.75
C ALA A 91 18.64 -12.63 2.95
N VAL A 92 19.54 -12.08 3.79
CA VAL A 92 20.00 -12.75 5.02
C VAL A 92 18.84 -13.02 5.98
N ARG A 93 17.94 -12.05 6.17
CA ARG A 93 16.78 -12.22 7.07
C ARG A 93 15.80 -13.27 6.55
N LEU A 94 15.54 -13.30 5.25
CA LEU A 94 14.64 -14.27 4.64
C LEU A 94 15.20 -15.70 4.73
N ALA A 95 16.47 -15.91 4.42
CA ALA A 95 17.12 -17.21 4.55
C ALA A 95 17.08 -17.72 6.01
N ALA A 96 17.28 -16.83 6.99
CA ALA A 96 17.17 -17.18 8.41
C ALA A 96 15.74 -17.58 8.85
N LEU A 97 14.70 -17.08 8.18
CA LEU A 97 13.30 -17.37 8.49
C LEU A 97 12.78 -18.65 7.79
N ALA A 98 13.49 -19.15 6.78
CA ALA A 98 13.11 -20.33 6.01
C ALA A 98 14.19 -21.43 6.06
N PRO A 99 14.24 -22.21 7.16
CA PRO A 99 15.24 -23.27 7.32
C PRO A 99 15.24 -24.25 6.13
N GLY A 100 16.43 -24.52 5.60
CA GLY A 100 16.62 -25.36 4.41
C GLY A 100 16.59 -24.62 3.07
N LEU A 101 16.36 -23.30 3.07
CA LEU A 101 16.41 -22.44 1.89
C LEU A 101 17.46 -21.32 2.07
N ASP A 102 18.70 -21.59 1.63
CA ASP A 102 19.83 -20.68 1.83
C ASP A 102 19.97 -19.57 0.77
N ARG A 103 19.13 -19.60 -0.28
CA ARG A 103 19.20 -18.65 -1.40
C ARG A 103 17.86 -17.96 -1.62
N VAL A 104 17.93 -16.65 -1.87
CA VAL A 104 16.78 -15.77 -2.10
C VAL A 104 16.91 -15.19 -3.51
N LEU A 105 15.80 -15.18 -4.25
CA LEU A 105 15.66 -14.56 -5.57
C LEU A 105 14.89 -13.25 -5.45
#